data_AF-A0AAC9AVC0-F1
#
_entry.id   AF-A0AAC9AVC0-F1
#
_cell.length_a   1.000
_cell.length_b   1.000
_cell.length_c   1.000
_cell.angle_alpha   90.00
_cell.angle_beta   90.00
_cell.angle_gamma   90.00
#
_symmetry.space_group_name_H-M   'P 1'
#
loop_
_entity.id
_entity.type
_entity.pdbx_description
1 polymer ?
#
loop_
_entity_poly.entity_id
_entity_poly.type
_entity_poly.pdbx_seq_one_letter_code
_entity_poly.pdbx_strand_id
1 'polypeptide(L)'
;MDAGGEGMTIPADFNPALTMKQSAKIHGVSPTAIFKWRKKLGYVARDDLWTDDDIRRLKSLYSGSSLNDIAAALGRSVSAVKSKAVSLGLRRATGQFAPDRAPKISGRVQGVADMAAQHLRRDAPTFRCDANGKANPKGKFWRFGNITLTEDDMLAKAERKGWSADAWREIA
;
A
#
# COMPACT_ATOMS: atom_id res chain seq x y z
N MET A 1 -5.81 7.77 39.30
CA MET A 1 -5.58 9.18 39.71
C MET A 1 -6.42 10.02 38.79
N ASP A 2 -7.70 10.12 39.14
CA ASP A 2 -8.70 10.92 38.44
C ASP A 2 -8.55 12.38 38.90
N ALA A 3 -8.01 13.22 38.02
CA ALA A 3 -7.99 14.66 38.24
C ALA A 3 -9.28 15.26 37.67
N GLY A 4 -10.06 15.83 38.59
CA GLY A 4 -11.37 16.43 38.39
C GLY A 4 -11.45 17.43 37.24
N GLY A 5 -12.64 17.50 36.66
CA GLY A 5 -13.04 18.61 35.83
C GLY A 5 -13.13 19.90 36.64
N GLU A 6 -12.03 20.63 36.73
CA GLU A 6 -12.05 22.04 37.12
C GLU A 6 -12.46 22.91 35.92
N GLY A 7 -13.26 23.94 36.21
CA GLY A 7 -13.80 24.88 35.25
C GLY A 7 -12.73 25.40 34.30
N MET A 8 -12.90 25.11 33.01
CA MET A 8 -11.96 25.44 31.95
C MET A 8 -11.94 26.96 31.68
N THR A 9 -11.21 27.70 32.51
CA THR A 9 -10.84 29.10 32.29
C THR A 9 -9.74 29.14 31.23
N ILE A 10 -9.89 30.06 30.26
CA ILE A 10 -8.85 30.30 29.25
C ILE A 10 -7.89 31.32 29.86
N PRO A 11 -6.58 31.04 29.97
CA PRO A 11 -5.60 32.01 30.44
C PRO A 11 -5.60 33.27 29.58
N ALA A 12 -5.48 34.45 30.19
CA ALA A 12 -5.50 35.73 29.45
C ALA A 12 -4.30 35.91 28.50
N ASP A 13 -3.19 35.23 28.78
CA ASP A 13 -1.97 35.18 27.98
C ASP A 13 -1.99 34.09 26.90
N PHE A 14 -3.08 33.32 26.78
CA PHE A 14 -3.18 32.25 25.80
C PHE A 14 -3.10 32.80 24.38
N ASN A 15 -2.02 32.45 23.67
CA ASN A 15 -1.87 32.76 22.26
C ASN A 15 -2.42 31.62 21.38
N PRO A 16 -3.58 31.78 20.73
CA PRO A 16 -4.18 30.73 19.92
C PRO A 16 -3.41 30.44 18.64
N ALA A 17 -2.42 31.27 18.23
CA ALA A 17 -1.61 31.05 17.04
C ALA A 17 -0.47 30.02 17.22
N LEU A 18 -0.05 29.75 18.45
CA LEU A 18 1.02 28.78 18.75
C LEU A 18 0.59 27.35 18.47
N THR A 19 1.52 26.44 18.14
CA THR A 19 1.14 25.03 17.92
C THR A 19 0.53 24.44 19.18
N MET A 20 -0.43 23.51 19.04
CA MET A 20 -1.09 22.89 20.19
C MET A 20 -0.09 22.23 21.15
N LYS A 21 1.00 21.67 20.61
CA LYS A 21 2.09 21.07 21.39
C LYS A 21 2.86 22.11 22.21
N GLN A 22 3.15 23.27 21.62
CA GLN A 22 3.83 24.36 22.33
C GLN A 22 2.92 24.98 23.39
N SER A 23 1.66 25.28 23.07
CA SER A 23 0.70 25.82 24.04
C SER A 23 0.45 24.84 25.19
N ALA A 24 0.33 23.54 24.91
CA ALA A 24 0.21 22.50 25.93
C ALA A 24 1.41 22.51 26.89
N LYS A 25 2.62 22.67 26.35
CA LYS A 25 3.85 22.75 27.15
C LYS A 25 3.93 24.03 27.99
N ILE A 26 3.50 25.17 27.45
CA ILE A 26 3.53 26.46 28.15
C ILE A 26 2.54 26.48 29.31
N HIS A 27 1.31 26.00 29.08
CA HIS A 27 0.24 26.06 30.08
C HIS A 27 0.11 24.78 30.93
N GLY A 28 0.95 23.77 30.70
CA GLY A 28 0.91 22.52 31.46
C GLY A 28 -0.37 21.69 31.27
N VAL A 29 -1.11 21.91 30.18
CA VAL A 29 -2.40 21.25 29.91
C VAL A 29 -2.31 20.28 28.73
N SER A 30 -3.31 19.40 28.59
CA SER A 30 -3.38 18.50 27.45
C SER A 30 -3.61 19.26 26.12
N PRO A 31 -3.13 18.74 24.98
CA PRO A 31 -3.45 19.31 23.67
C PRO A 31 -4.96 19.44 23.41
N THR A 32 -5.77 18.54 23.96
CA THR A 32 -7.24 18.58 23.88
C THR A 32 -7.83 19.78 24.61
N ALA A 33 -7.22 20.21 25.73
CA ALA A 33 -7.61 21.42 26.44
C ALA A 33 -7.34 22.68 25.58
N ILE A 34 -6.17 22.75 24.95
CA ILE A 34 -5.81 23.83 24.02
C ILE A 34 -6.78 23.89 22.83
N PHE A 35 -7.19 22.74 22.29
CA PHE A 35 -8.20 22.68 21.22
C PHE A 35 -9.54 23.30 21.66
N LYS A 36 -10.01 22.96 22.87
CA LYS A 36 -11.26 23.52 23.42
C LYS A 36 -11.16 25.03 23.64
N TRP A 37 -10.01 25.53 24.12
CA TRP A 37 -9.78 26.97 24.28
C TRP A 37 -9.84 27.71 22.94
N ARG A 38 -9.17 27.20 21.90
CA ARG A 38 -9.27 27.76 20.54
C ARG A 38 -10.71 27.80 20.04
N LYS A 39 -11.45 26.70 20.21
CA LYS A 39 -12.85 26.61 19.76
C LYS A 39 -13.76 27.61 20.49
N LYS A 40 -13.55 27.80 21.79
CA LYS A 40 -14.30 28.76 22.63
C LYS A 40 -13.96 30.22 22.30
N LEU A 41 -12.74 30.49 21.83
CA LEU A 41 -12.33 31.79 21.29
C LEU A 41 -12.73 32.02 19.83
N GLY A 42 -13.39 31.05 19.17
CA GLY A 42 -13.71 31.14 17.74
C GLY A 42 -12.47 31.16 16.84
N TYR A 43 -11.32 30.71 17.33
CA TYR A 43 -10.09 30.67 16.56
C TYR A 43 -10.21 29.63 15.44
N VAL A 44 -10.19 30.10 14.19
CA VAL A 44 -10.10 29.26 13.01
C VAL A 44 -8.62 29.16 12.62
N ALA A 45 -8.08 27.95 12.61
CA ALA A 45 -6.68 27.78 12.22
C ALA A 45 -6.49 28.19 10.76
N ARG A 46 -5.33 28.78 10.43
CA ARG A 46 -4.97 29.04 9.04
C ARG A 46 -5.01 27.78 8.18
N ASP A 47 -4.71 26.62 8.76
CA ASP A 47 -4.84 25.30 8.12
C ASP A 47 -6.28 24.99 7.66
N ASP A 48 -7.30 25.51 8.34
CA ASP A 48 -8.72 25.37 8.00
C ASP A 48 -9.19 26.43 6.98
N LEU A 49 -8.55 27.61 6.96
CA LEU A 49 -8.83 28.70 6.02
C LEU A 49 -8.07 28.51 4.72
N TRP A 50 -8.62 27.73 3.79
CA TRP A 50 -8.10 27.64 2.43
C TRP A 50 -8.60 28.81 1.59
N THR A 51 -7.70 29.69 1.17
CA THR A 51 -8.03 30.77 0.22
C THR A 51 -8.08 30.26 -1.21
N ASP A 52 -8.71 31.04 -2.11
CA ASP A 52 -8.70 30.72 -3.54
C ASP A 52 -7.28 30.69 -4.13
N ASP A 53 -6.38 31.53 -3.61
CA ASP A 53 -4.98 31.51 -4.02
C ASP A 53 -4.25 30.26 -3.52
N ASP A 54 -4.53 29.81 -2.29
CA ASP A 54 -4.00 28.54 -1.77
C ASP A 54 -4.48 27.35 -2.62
N ILE A 55 -5.75 27.35 -3.01
CA ILE A 55 -6.33 26.29 -3.85
C ILE A 55 -5.68 26.32 -5.24
N ARG A 56 -5.50 27.50 -5.83
CA ARG A 56 -4.84 27.67 -7.14
C ARG A 56 -3.40 27.16 -7.10
N ARG A 57 -2.62 27.59 -6.10
CA ARG A 57 -1.23 27.14 -5.91
C ARG A 57 -1.15 25.66 -5.62
N LEU A 58 -2.04 25.13 -4.78
CA LEU A 58 -2.12 23.69 -4.51
C LEU A 58 -2.34 22.92 -5.82
N LYS A 59 -3.35 23.28 -6.63
CA LYS A 59 -3.61 22.64 -7.92
C LYS A 59 -2.39 22.68 -8.85
N SER A 60 -1.71 23.82 -8.91
CA SER A 60 -0.53 24.01 -9.76
C SER A 60 0.67 23.17 -9.33
N LEU A 61 0.92 23.04 -8.03
CA LEU A 61 2.10 22.34 -7.50
C LEU A 61 1.87 20.83 -7.38
N TYR A 62 0.62 20.39 -7.24
CA TYR A 62 0.28 18.99 -6.94
C TYR A 62 0.71 17.98 -8.01
N SER A 63 0.83 18.42 -9.27
CA SER A 63 1.23 17.60 -10.41
C SER A 63 2.73 17.26 -10.43
N GLY A 64 3.60 18.14 -9.92
CA GLY A 64 5.05 18.03 -10.08
C GLY A 64 5.88 18.03 -8.80
N SER A 65 5.34 18.53 -7.68
CA SER A 65 6.09 18.70 -6.43
C SER A 65 5.76 17.60 -5.41
N SER A 66 6.67 17.35 -4.46
CA SER A 66 6.36 16.47 -3.33
C SER A 66 5.41 17.15 -2.35
N LEU A 67 4.67 16.37 -1.55
CA LEU A 67 3.78 16.94 -0.53
C LEU A 67 4.54 17.79 0.50
N ASN A 68 5.82 17.49 0.75
CA ASN A 68 6.67 18.30 1.64
C ASN A 68 6.99 19.66 1.02
N ASP A 69 7.32 19.70 -0.27
CA ASP A 69 7.62 20.95 -0.97
C ASP A 69 6.37 21.82 -1.11
N ILE A 70 5.22 21.20 -1.38
CA ILE A 70 3.93 21.89 -1.43
C ILE A 70 3.57 22.46 -0.05
N ALA A 71 3.78 21.69 1.01
CA ALA A 71 3.57 22.13 2.38
C ALA A 71 4.45 23.33 2.74
N ALA A 72 5.74 23.28 2.38
CA ALA A 72 6.67 24.39 2.57
C ALA A 72 6.25 25.64 1.76
N ALA A 73 5.87 25.47 0.49
CA ALA A 73 5.47 26.56 -0.40
C ALA A 73 4.16 27.24 0.03
N LEU A 74 3.24 26.49 0.65
CA LEU A 74 1.97 27.02 1.16
C LEU A 74 2.05 27.43 2.65
N GLY A 75 3.17 27.18 3.32
CA GLY A 75 3.31 27.42 4.76
C GLY A 75 2.33 26.60 5.61
N ARG A 76 1.94 25.40 5.14
CA ARG A 76 0.93 24.53 5.74
C ARG A 76 1.53 23.20 6.16
N SER A 77 0.83 22.48 7.02
CA SER A 77 1.21 21.11 7.35
C SER A 77 0.99 20.15 6.17
N VAL A 78 1.86 19.14 6.03
CA VAL A 78 1.72 18.08 5.01
C VAL A 78 0.37 17.37 5.12
N SER A 79 -0.12 17.18 6.34
CA SER A 79 -1.44 16.63 6.65
C SER A 79 -2.59 17.52 6.14
N ALA A 80 -2.49 18.85 6.29
CA ALA A 80 -3.48 19.78 5.78
C ALA A 80 -3.50 19.79 4.25
N VAL A 81 -2.33 19.82 3.61
CA VAL A 81 -2.19 19.72 2.15
C VAL A 81 -2.79 18.42 1.62
N LYS A 82 -2.48 17.27 2.26
CA LYS A 82 -3.05 15.97 1.88
C LYS A 82 -4.57 15.95 2.02
N SER A 83 -5.09 16.41 3.16
CA SER A 83 -6.54 16.42 3.42
C SER A 83 -7.28 17.32 2.43
N LYS A 84 -6.73 18.50 2.13
CA LYS A 84 -7.33 19.39 1.14
C LYS A 84 -7.27 18.82 -0.27
N ALA A 85 -6.14 18.26 -0.67
CA ALA A 85 -6.01 17.63 -1.98
C ALA A 85 -7.05 16.52 -2.19
N VAL A 86 -7.30 15.70 -1.17
CA VAL A 86 -8.38 14.70 -1.18
C VAL A 86 -9.74 15.36 -1.33
N SER A 87 -10.04 16.41 -0.56
CA SER A 87 -11.33 17.13 -0.68
C SER A 87 -11.54 17.78 -2.05
N LEU A 88 -10.45 18.18 -2.72
CA LEU A 88 -10.47 18.77 -4.06
C LEU A 88 -10.43 17.71 -5.17
N GLY A 89 -10.41 16.43 -4.83
CA GLY A 89 -10.28 15.33 -5.79
C GLY A 89 -8.96 15.29 -6.54
N LEU A 90 -7.93 15.99 -6.04
CA LEU A 90 -6.62 16.01 -6.67
C LEU A 90 -5.97 14.65 -6.49
N ARG A 91 -5.76 13.97 -7.61
CA ARG A 91 -5.02 12.71 -7.67
C ARG A 91 -3.65 13.02 -8.25
N ARG A 92 -2.60 12.65 -7.52
CA ARG A 92 -1.29 12.50 -8.17
C ARG A 92 -1.44 11.30 -9.09
N ALA A 93 -0.76 11.32 -10.22
CA ALA A 93 -0.43 10.08 -10.89
C ALA A 93 0.51 9.29 -9.95
N THR A 94 -0.03 8.74 -8.86
CA THR A 94 0.55 7.54 -8.29
C THR A 94 0.58 6.58 -9.47
N GLY A 95 1.73 5.97 -9.74
CA GLY A 95 1.90 4.98 -10.81
C GLY A 95 1.11 3.68 -10.56
N GLN A 96 -0.16 3.82 -10.19
CA GLN A 96 -1.19 2.83 -9.91
C GLN A 96 -2.30 2.92 -10.96
N PHE A 97 -1.99 3.39 -12.18
CA PHE A 97 -2.50 2.79 -13.42
C PHE A 97 -1.62 3.30 -14.55
N ALA A 98 -0.50 2.61 -14.75
CA ALA A 98 0.36 2.81 -15.91
C ALA A 98 -0.04 1.69 -16.89
N PRO A 99 -0.58 1.97 -18.10
CA PRO A 99 -0.97 0.92 -19.06
C PRO A 99 0.23 0.07 -19.52
N ASP A 100 1.44 0.60 -19.41
CA ASP A 100 2.75 -0.04 -19.53
C ASP A 100 3.12 -0.93 -18.33
N ARG A 101 2.45 -0.75 -17.19
CA ARG A 101 2.23 -1.77 -16.15
C ARG A 101 0.85 -2.42 -16.34
N ALA A 102 0.56 -2.93 -17.54
CA ALA A 102 -0.24 -4.15 -17.60
C ALA A 102 0.26 -5.07 -16.48
N PRO A 103 -0.61 -5.77 -15.71
CA PRO A 103 -0.12 -6.76 -14.78
C PRO A 103 0.88 -7.57 -15.59
N LYS A 104 2.15 -7.56 -15.18
CA LYS A 104 3.07 -8.57 -15.67
C LYS A 104 2.37 -9.82 -15.18
N ILE A 105 1.61 -10.44 -16.06
CA ILE A 105 1.26 -11.83 -15.94
C ILE A 105 2.65 -12.45 -16.01
N SER A 106 3.34 -12.51 -14.87
CA SER A 106 4.23 -13.61 -14.58
C SER A 106 3.29 -14.80 -14.39
N GLY A 107 2.55 -15.13 -15.45
CA GLY A 107 2.25 -16.48 -15.81
C GLY A 107 3.62 -17.08 -15.89
N ARG A 108 3.95 -17.77 -14.80
CA ARG A 108 5.07 -18.69 -14.69
C ARG A 108 5.33 -19.23 -16.09
N VAL A 109 6.50 -18.94 -16.66
CA VAL A 109 6.92 -19.60 -17.92
C VAL A 109 6.73 -21.08 -17.65
N GLN A 110 5.77 -21.69 -18.35
CA GLN A 110 5.38 -23.06 -18.07
C GLN A 110 6.57 -23.91 -18.52
N GLY A 111 7.43 -24.26 -17.57
CA GLY A 111 8.59 -25.10 -17.84
C GLY A 111 8.12 -26.47 -18.34
N VAL A 112 9.02 -27.21 -18.95
CA VAL A 112 8.78 -28.56 -19.47
C VAL A 112 8.15 -29.45 -18.39
N ALA A 113 8.60 -29.33 -17.13
CA ALA A 113 8.02 -30.02 -15.99
C ALA A 113 6.63 -29.51 -15.56
N ASP A 114 6.32 -28.22 -15.72
CA ASP A 114 4.97 -27.69 -15.45
C ASP A 114 3.96 -28.18 -16.50
N MET A 115 4.39 -28.42 -17.75
CA MET A 115 3.58 -29.06 -18.79
C MET A 115 3.38 -30.56 -18.51
N ALA A 116 4.44 -31.27 -18.14
CA ALA A 116 4.38 -32.67 -17.72
C ALA A 116 3.43 -32.86 -16.53
N ALA A 117 3.51 -31.96 -15.54
CA ALA A 117 2.61 -31.97 -14.39
C ALA A 117 1.15 -31.73 -14.79
N GLN A 118 0.89 -30.82 -15.74
CA GLN A 118 -0.46 -30.60 -16.26
C GLN A 118 -1.03 -31.86 -16.92
N HIS A 119 -0.23 -32.58 -17.71
CA HIS A 119 -0.63 -33.85 -18.32
C HIS A 119 -0.99 -34.91 -17.27
N LEU A 120 -0.22 -34.98 -16.18
CA LEU A 120 -0.41 -35.97 -15.12
C LEU A 120 -1.52 -35.64 -14.11
N ARG A 121 -2.09 -34.41 -14.12
CA ARG A 121 -3.23 -34.04 -13.27
C ARG A 121 -4.50 -34.86 -13.52
N ARG A 122 -4.62 -35.47 -14.71
CA ARG A 122 -5.71 -36.40 -15.02
C ARG A 122 -5.63 -37.70 -14.22
N ASP A 123 -4.43 -38.10 -13.81
CA ASP A 123 -4.16 -39.36 -13.13
C ASP A 123 -4.10 -39.19 -11.60
N ALA A 124 -3.55 -38.07 -11.10
CA ALA A 124 -3.48 -37.78 -9.66
C ALA A 124 -3.27 -36.28 -9.37
N PRO A 125 -3.58 -35.80 -8.15
CA PRO A 125 -3.26 -34.43 -7.73
C PRO A 125 -1.76 -34.13 -7.92
N THR A 126 -1.46 -33.25 -8.86
CA THR A 126 -0.09 -32.94 -9.27
C THR A 126 0.22 -31.45 -9.17
N PHE A 127 1.11 -31.06 -8.25
CA PHE A 127 1.43 -29.66 -7.92
C PHE A 127 2.85 -29.50 -7.38
N ARG A 128 3.42 -28.28 -7.49
CA ARG A 128 4.76 -28.00 -6.94
C ARG A 128 4.76 -28.02 -5.41
N CYS A 129 5.80 -28.61 -4.85
CA CYS A 129 6.01 -28.73 -3.42
C CYS A 129 7.48 -28.50 -3.01
N ASP A 130 7.71 -28.36 -1.72
CA ASP A 130 9.04 -28.44 -1.13
C ASP A 130 9.51 -29.91 -0.99
N ALA A 131 10.72 -30.12 -0.47
CA ALA A 131 11.30 -31.46 -0.28
C ALA A 131 10.46 -32.36 0.65
N ASN A 132 9.65 -31.77 1.52
CA ASN A 132 8.79 -32.48 2.46
C ASN A 132 7.39 -32.76 1.89
N GLY A 133 7.11 -32.35 0.64
CA GLY A 133 5.82 -32.54 -0.01
C GLY A 133 4.77 -31.47 0.33
N LYS A 134 5.13 -30.41 1.05
CA LYS A 134 4.22 -29.29 1.34
C LYS A 134 4.07 -28.40 0.11
N ALA A 135 2.84 -28.02 -0.22
CA ALA A 135 2.54 -27.18 -1.39
C ALA A 135 3.35 -25.87 -1.35
N ASN A 136 4.12 -25.63 -2.42
CA ASN A 136 4.93 -24.43 -2.57
C ASN A 136 5.00 -24.07 -4.06
N PRO A 137 4.41 -22.94 -4.49
CA PRO A 137 4.44 -22.52 -5.88
C PRO A 137 5.85 -22.36 -6.45
N LYS A 138 6.86 -22.05 -5.63
CA LYS A 138 8.27 -21.91 -6.03
C LYS A 138 9.12 -23.13 -5.66
N GLY A 139 8.50 -24.22 -5.25
CA GLY A 139 9.17 -25.46 -4.89
C GLY A 139 9.91 -26.10 -6.06
N LYS A 140 11.00 -26.80 -5.77
CA LYS A 140 11.78 -27.55 -6.78
C LYS A 140 11.28 -28.98 -6.99
N PHE A 141 10.33 -29.43 -6.16
CA PHE A 141 9.79 -30.78 -6.20
C PHE A 141 8.34 -30.76 -6.67
N TRP A 142 7.85 -31.95 -7.03
CA TRP A 142 6.49 -32.16 -7.50
C TRP A 142 5.78 -33.21 -6.66
N ARG A 143 4.58 -32.88 -6.19
CA ARG A 143 3.69 -33.87 -5.60
C ARG A 143 2.98 -34.59 -6.74
N PHE A 144 2.90 -35.91 -6.69
CA PHE A 144 2.02 -36.73 -7.52
C PHE A 144 1.25 -37.68 -6.58
N GLY A 145 0.00 -37.34 -6.25
CA GLY A 145 -0.74 -38.04 -5.20
C GLY A 145 -0.01 -37.96 -3.86
N ASN A 146 0.49 -39.11 -3.37
CA ASN A 146 1.18 -39.22 -2.08
C ASN A 146 2.71 -39.27 -2.16
N ILE A 147 3.29 -39.22 -3.36
CA ILE A 147 4.75 -39.24 -3.55
C ILE A 147 5.29 -37.87 -3.96
N THR A 148 6.53 -37.62 -3.58
CA THR A 148 7.30 -36.44 -3.98
C THR A 148 8.29 -36.86 -5.07
N LEU A 149 8.29 -36.15 -6.19
CA LEU A 149 9.08 -36.39 -7.37
C LEU A 149 10.07 -35.24 -7.59
N THR A 150 11.24 -35.55 -8.13
CA THR A 150 12.14 -34.55 -8.71
C THR A 150 11.59 -34.07 -10.05
N GLU A 151 12.25 -33.08 -10.64
CA GLU A 151 11.90 -32.61 -12.00
C GLU A 151 12.08 -33.72 -13.04
N ASP A 152 13.20 -34.45 -12.99
CA ASP A 152 13.49 -35.54 -13.93
C ASP A 152 12.49 -36.71 -13.78
N ASP A 153 12.15 -37.07 -12.54
CA ASP A 153 11.15 -38.11 -12.28
C ASP A 153 9.75 -37.71 -12.78
N MET A 154 9.42 -36.41 -12.70
CA MET A 154 8.16 -35.86 -13.19
C MET A 154 8.06 -36.02 -14.72
N LEU A 155 9.15 -35.73 -15.43
CA LEU A 155 9.25 -35.87 -16.88
C LEU A 155 9.17 -37.34 -17.30
N ALA A 156 10.02 -38.20 -16.72
CA ALA A 156 10.03 -39.64 -17.04
C ALA A 156 8.68 -40.30 -16.75
N LYS A 157 7.96 -39.83 -15.73
CA LYS A 157 6.61 -40.34 -15.43
C LYS A 157 5.57 -39.87 -16.44
N ALA A 158 5.65 -38.63 -16.89
CA ALA A 158 4.77 -38.12 -17.94
C ALA A 158 5.00 -38.86 -19.26
N GLU A 159 6.26 -39.13 -19.61
CA GLU A 159 6.64 -39.92 -20.80
C GLU A 159 6.07 -41.33 -20.79
N ARG A 160 6.18 -42.05 -19.67
CA ARG A 160 5.51 -43.35 -19.48
C ARG A 160 3.99 -43.29 -19.64
N LYS A 161 3.40 -42.10 -19.49
CA LYS A 161 1.96 -41.82 -19.65
C LYS A 161 1.64 -41.18 -21.01
N GLY A 162 2.54 -41.34 -21.99
CA GLY A 162 2.34 -40.91 -23.37
C GLY A 162 2.45 -39.40 -23.58
N TRP A 163 3.15 -38.70 -22.70
CA TRP A 163 3.50 -37.29 -22.90
C TRP A 163 4.87 -37.19 -23.58
N SER A 164 5.04 -36.28 -24.53
CA SER A 164 6.36 -35.99 -25.11
C SER A 164 6.57 -34.48 -25.09
N ALA A 165 7.72 -34.04 -24.57
CA ALA A 165 8.11 -32.63 -24.56
C ALA A 165 8.31 -32.07 -25.98
N ASP A 166 8.67 -32.94 -26.93
CA ASP A 166 8.98 -32.62 -28.33
C ASP A 166 7.84 -32.95 -29.31
N ALA A 167 6.64 -33.30 -28.82
CA ALA A 167 5.51 -33.69 -29.68
C ALA A 167 5.13 -32.66 -30.76
N TRP A 168 5.52 -31.39 -30.61
CA TRP A 168 5.29 -30.32 -31.58
C TRP A 168 6.35 -30.24 -32.70
N ARG A 169 7.48 -30.93 -32.58
CA ARG A 169 8.56 -30.94 -33.59
C ARG A 169 8.38 -32.02 -34.66
N GLU A 170 7.54 -33.03 -34.42
CA GLU A 170 7.34 -34.15 -35.34
C GLU A 170 6.26 -33.90 -36.42
N ILE A 171 5.62 -32.72 -36.41
CA ILE A 171 4.58 -32.33 -37.40
C ILE A 171 5.15 -31.35 -38.45
N ALA A 172 6.47 -31.18 -38.53
CA ALA A 172 7.14 -30.30 -39.51
C ALA A 172 7.70 -31.08 -40.71
#